data_AF-A0A5J4VBH0-F1
#
_entry.id   AF-A0A5J4VBH0-F1
#
_cell.length_a   1.000
_cell.length_b   1.000
_cell.length_c   1.000
_cell.angle_alpha   90.00
_cell.angle_beta   90.00
_cell.angle_gamma   90.00
#
_symmetry.space_group_name_H-M   'P 1'
#
loop_
_entity.id
_entity.type
_entity.pdbx_description
1 polymer ?
#
loop_
_entity_poly.entity_id
_entity_poly.type
_entity_poly.pdbx_seq_one_letter_code
_entity_poly.pdbx_strand_id
1 'polypeptide(L)'
;MIEIDEIMKIFDLFKRNINKFSKDTSAICLGLLFKAREITNLEMKQSVIAHLKILINDTDEWTKKQSKKRLVGLALNAVNKAEIEKDGFKIPE
;
A
#
# COMPACT_ATOMS: atom_id res chain seq x y z
N MET A 1 -12.39 2.87 -16.57
CA MET A 1 -12.46 3.54 -15.25
C MET A 1 -12.68 2.41 -14.27
N ILE A 2 -11.76 2.16 -13.32
CA ILE A 2 -12.03 1.16 -12.27
C ILE A 2 -13.03 1.85 -11.34
N GLU A 3 -14.21 1.27 -11.13
CA GLU A 3 -15.22 1.86 -10.27
C GLU A 3 -14.73 1.73 -8.82
N ILE A 4 -15.17 2.68 -7.99
CA ILE A 4 -14.81 2.72 -6.56
C ILE A 4 -15.15 1.37 -5.89
N ASP A 5 -16.21 0.71 -6.37
CA ASP A 5 -16.71 -0.56 -5.88
C ASP A 5 -15.72 -1.72 -6.06
N GLU A 6 -14.96 -1.79 -7.17
CA GLU A 6 -13.94 -2.83 -7.32
C GLU A 6 -12.73 -2.61 -6.41
N ILE A 7 -12.33 -1.35 -6.20
CA ILE A 7 -11.23 -1.02 -5.29
C ILE A 7 -11.61 -1.41 -3.87
N MET A 8 -12.85 -1.15 -3.46
CA MET A 8 -13.36 -1.53 -2.14
C MET A 8 -13.35 -3.04 -1.93
N LYS A 9 -13.64 -3.86 -2.95
CA LYS A 9 -13.52 -5.33 -2.85
C LYS A 9 -12.09 -5.78 -2.53
N ILE A 10 -11.08 -5.14 -3.13
CA ILE A 10 -9.66 -5.44 -2.83
C ILE A 10 -9.31 -4.99 -1.41
N PHE A 11 -9.82 -3.83 -0.99
CA PHE A 11 -9.58 -3.33 0.36
C PHE A 11 -10.27 -4.19 1.43
N ASP A 12 -11.47 -4.69 1.17
CA ASP A 12 -12.15 -5.63 2.05
C ASP A 12 -11.39 -6.96 2.14
N LEU A 13 -10.84 -7.47 1.03
CA LEU A 13 -9.96 -8.63 1.05
C LEU A 13 -8.70 -8.39 1.90
N PHE A 14 -8.08 -7.22 1.77
CA PHE A 14 -6.95 -6.80 2.60
C PHE A 14 -7.32 -6.80 4.10
N LYS A 15 -8.47 -6.21 4.47
CA LYS A 15 -8.95 -6.16 5.86
C LYS A 15 -9.27 -7.54 6.43
N ARG A 16 -9.84 -8.43 5.62
CA ARG A 16 -10.19 -9.80 6.06
C ARG A 16 -8.99 -10.62 6.51
N ASN A 17 -7.77 -10.29 6.06
CA ASN A 17 -6.53 -10.93 6.50
C ASN A 17 -6.60 -12.48 6.50
N ILE A 18 -7.18 -13.06 5.45
CA ILE A 18 -7.48 -14.50 5.38
C ILE A 18 -6.19 -15.33 5.49
N ASN A 19 -5.12 -14.86 4.85
CA ASN A 19 -3.78 -15.40 4.96
C ASN A 19 -2.77 -14.33 4.50
N LYS A 20 -1.48 -14.58 4.79
CA LYS A 20 -0.37 -13.68 4.45
C LYS A 20 -0.36 -13.32 2.96
N PHE A 21 -0.39 -14.32 2.08
CA PHE A 21 -0.32 -14.11 0.64
C PHE A 21 -1.44 -13.20 0.12
N SER A 22 -2.68 -13.46 0.52
CA SER A 22 -3.84 -12.65 0.12
C SER A 22 -3.73 -11.22 0.64
N LYS A 23 -3.31 -11.02 1.89
CA LYS A 23 -3.18 -9.67 2.47
C LYS A 23 -2.07 -8.86 1.82
N ASP A 24 -0.89 -9.45 1.68
CA ASP A 24 0.28 -8.80 1.09
C ASP A 24 0.01 -8.42 -0.37
N THR A 25 -0.55 -9.36 -1.14
CA THR A 25 -0.90 -9.13 -2.54
C THR A 25 -1.96 -8.03 -2.67
N SER A 26 -2.97 -8.01 -1.79
CA SER A 26 -4.00 -6.96 -1.81
C SER A 26 -3.40 -5.58 -1.52
N ALA A 27 -2.51 -5.47 -0.53
CA ALA A 27 -1.81 -4.21 -0.23
C ALA A 27 -0.93 -3.75 -1.42
N ILE A 28 -0.21 -4.67 -2.06
CA ILE A 28 0.61 -4.37 -3.24
C ILE A 28 -0.26 -3.90 -4.41
N CYS A 29 -1.40 -4.55 -4.66
CA CYS A 29 -2.35 -4.15 -5.69
C CYS A 29 -2.92 -2.76 -5.43
N LEU A 30 -3.36 -2.47 -4.21
CA LEU A 30 -3.86 -1.13 -3.83
C LEU A 30 -2.76 -0.06 -4.01
N GLY A 31 -1.53 -0.34 -3.57
CA GLY A 31 -0.41 0.57 -3.78
C GLY A 31 -0.07 0.80 -5.25
N LEU A 32 -0.33 -0.17 -6.14
CA LEU A 32 -0.18 0.00 -7.59
C LEU A 32 -1.30 0.86 -8.19
N LEU A 33 -2.56 0.60 -7.81
CA LEU A 33 -3.73 1.32 -8.30
C LEU A 33 -3.69 2.81 -7.97
N PHE A 34 -3.15 3.15 -6.80
CA PHE A 34 -3.00 4.53 -6.34
C PHE A 34 -1.62 5.14 -6.64
N LYS A 35 -0.82 4.56 -7.54
CA LYS A 35 0.45 5.18 -7.97
C LYS A 35 0.19 6.61 -8.46
N ALA A 36 0.90 7.57 -7.86
CA ALA A 36 0.77 9.01 -8.12
C ALA A 36 -0.65 9.60 -7.91
N ARG A 37 -1.56 8.87 -7.28
CA ARG A 37 -2.93 9.30 -6.99
C ARG A 37 -3.16 9.29 -5.48
N GLU A 38 -3.90 10.26 -4.98
CA GLU A 38 -4.25 10.29 -3.56
C GLU A 38 -5.13 9.09 -3.18
N ILE A 39 -4.85 8.46 -2.04
CA ILE A 39 -5.79 7.56 -1.37
C ILE A 39 -6.69 8.42 -0.47
N THR A 40 -7.89 8.75 -0.96
CA THR A 40 -8.83 9.65 -0.27
C THR A 40 -9.50 8.99 0.92
N ASN A 41 -9.72 7.66 0.88
CA ASN A 41 -10.19 6.91 2.03
C ASN A 41 -9.09 6.82 3.10
N LEU A 42 -9.32 7.45 4.26
CA LEU A 42 -8.33 7.56 5.33
C LEU A 42 -7.91 6.21 5.91
N GLU A 43 -8.86 5.32 6.17
CA GLU A 43 -8.59 3.98 6.72
C GLU A 43 -7.73 3.16 5.74
N MET A 44 -8.08 3.19 4.45
CA MET A 44 -7.32 2.53 3.40
C MET A 44 -5.90 3.08 3.31
N LYS A 45 -5.75 4.41 3.30
CA LYS A 45 -4.45 5.08 3.22
C LYS A 45 -3.54 4.63 4.36
N GLN A 46 -4.02 4.74 5.59
CA GLN A 46 -3.23 4.42 6.78
C GLN A 46 -2.87 2.93 6.84
N SER A 47 -3.86 2.05 6.69
CA SER A 47 -3.67 0.61 6.86
C SER A 47 -2.82 -0.01 5.74
N VAL A 48 -3.03 0.40 4.48
CA VAL A 48 -2.24 -0.10 3.34
C VAL A 48 -0.80 0.41 3.43
N ILE A 49 -0.59 1.69 3.72
CA ILE A 49 0.78 2.25 3.85
C ILE A 49 1.51 1.59 5.02
N ALA A 50 0.87 1.44 6.18
CA ALA A 50 1.48 0.77 7.33
C ALA A 50 1.88 -0.67 6.99
N HIS A 51 1.03 -1.42 6.29
CA HIS A 51 1.35 -2.78 5.89
C HIS A 51 2.51 -2.83 4.88
N LEU A 52 2.51 -1.96 3.87
CA LEU A 52 3.63 -1.85 2.91
C LEU A 52 4.96 -1.49 3.58
N LYS A 53 4.95 -0.66 4.64
CA LYS A 53 6.15 -0.35 5.44
C LYS A 53 6.71 -1.60 6.12
N ILE A 54 5.87 -2.49 6.64
CA ILE A 54 6.31 -3.75 7.25
C ILE A 54 6.94 -4.66 6.19
N LEU A 55 6.32 -4.77 5.02
CA LEU A 55 6.75 -5.67 3.95
C LEU A 55 8.11 -5.30 3.32
N ILE A 56 8.67 -4.12 3.57
CA ILE A 56 10.05 -3.81 3.11
C ILE A 56 11.12 -4.70 3.76
N ASN A 57 10.77 -5.39 4.85
CA ASN A 57 11.64 -6.31 5.59
C ASN A 57 11.20 -7.78 5.42
N ASP A 58 10.31 -8.08 4.47
CA ASP A 58 9.81 -9.43 4.24
C ASP A 58 10.94 -10.39 3.83
N THR A 59 10.83 -11.67 4.21
CA THR A 59 11.79 -12.71 3.79
C THR A 59 11.61 -13.08 2.32
N ASP A 60 10.41 -12.92 1.77
CA ASP A 60 10.15 -13.09 0.35
C ASP A 60 10.64 -11.87 -0.43
N GLU A 61 11.65 -12.09 -1.28
CA GLU A 61 12.33 -11.03 -2.03
C GLU A 61 11.40 -10.31 -3.01
N TRP A 62 10.41 -11.02 -3.57
CA TRP A 62 9.44 -10.41 -4.46
C TRP A 62 8.55 -9.42 -3.70
N THR A 63 8.00 -9.84 -2.57
CA THR A 63 7.15 -9.03 -1.68
C THR A 63 7.88 -7.80 -1.19
N LYS A 64 9.13 -7.97 -0.74
CA LYS A 64 10.03 -6.88 -0.37
C LYS A 64 10.20 -5.85 -1.48
N LYS A 65 10.60 -6.31 -2.66
CA LYS A 65 10.88 -5.44 -3.82
C LYS A 65 9.63 -4.71 -4.29
N GLN A 66 8.48 -5.38 -4.33
CA GLN A 66 7.23 -4.74 -4.74
C GLN A 66 6.76 -3.70 -3.74
N SER A 67 6.90 -3.98 -2.44
CA SER A 67 6.48 -3.06 -1.38
C SER A 67 7.28 -1.76 -1.41
N LYS A 68 8.60 -1.84 -1.59
CA LYS A 68 9.45 -0.66 -1.84
C LYS A 68 8.97 0.15 -3.04
N LYS A 69 8.75 -0.52 -4.18
CA LYS A 69 8.23 0.14 -5.40
C LYS A 69 6.86 0.78 -5.19
N ARG A 70 5.97 0.19 -4.39
CA ARG A 70 4.66 0.75 -4.08
C ARG A 70 4.79 2.02 -3.24
N LEU A 71 5.62 2.01 -2.19
CA LEU A 71 5.87 3.18 -1.36
C LEU A 71 6.43 4.34 -2.19
N VAL A 72 7.42 4.09 -3.05
CA VAL A 72 7.97 5.10 -3.98
C VAL A 72 6.88 5.64 -4.91
N GLY A 73 6.06 4.75 -5.49
CA GLY A 73 4.98 5.14 -6.40
C GLY A 73 3.86 5.93 -5.72
N LEU A 74 3.51 5.60 -4.48
CA LEU A 74 2.52 6.32 -3.69
C LEU A 74 3.02 7.71 -3.29
N ALA A 75 4.31 7.83 -2.97
CA ALA A 75 4.94 9.08 -2.58
C ALA A 75 5.03 10.13 -3.71
N LEU A 76 4.73 9.76 -4.95
CA LEU A 76 4.54 10.72 -6.05
C LEU A 76 3.35 11.65 -5.83
N ASN A 77 2.41 11.28 -4.94
CA ASN A 77 1.36 12.16 -4.45
C ASN A 77 1.72 12.72 -3.06
N ALA A 78 1.60 14.05 -2.87
CA ALA A 78 2.04 14.72 -1.66
C ALA A 78 1.31 14.28 -0.37
N VAL A 79 0.01 13.98 -0.45
CA VAL A 79 -0.78 13.55 0.72
C VAL A 79 -0.36 12.15 1.16
N ASN A 80 -0.19 11.22 0.21
CA ASN A 80 0.31 9.89 0.53
C ASN A 80 1.76 9.94 1.02
N LYS A 81 2.60 10.81 0.43
CA LYS A 81 3.98 11.03 0.87
C LYS A 81 4.04 11.44 2.34
N ALA A 82 3.24 12.42 2.74
CA ALA A 82 3.17 12.87 4.13
C ALA A 82 2.78 11.75 5.09
N GLU A 83 1.85 10.87 4.71
CA GLU A 83 1.50 9.69 5.51
C GLU A 83 2.64 8.68 5.58
N ILE A 84 3.35 8.44 4.48
CA ILE A 84 4.50 7.52 4.44
C ILE A 84 5.63 8.05 5.33
N GLU A 85 5.89 9.35 5.36
CA GLU A 85 7.00 9.94 6.13
C GLU A 85 6.71 10.10 7.63
N LYS A 86 5.47 9.83 8.08
CA LYS A 86 5.13 9.81 9.51
C LYS A 86 6.07 8.90 10.31
N ASP A 87 6.29 9.30 11.55
CA ASP A 87 7.16 8.62 12.53
C ASP A 87 8.62 8.51 12.06
N GLY A 88 9.04 9.41 11.16
CA GLY A 88 10.40 9.48 10.64
C GLY A 88 10.76 8.37 9.64
N PHE A 89 9.75 7.68 9.09
CA PHE A 89 9.99 6.63 8.10
C PHE A 89 10.57 7.22 6.80
N LYS A 90 11.69 6.68 6.34
CA LYS A 90 12.33 7.08 5.09
C LYS A 90 11.80 6.26 3.94
N ILE A 91 11.34 6.93 2.87
CA ILE A 91 10.93 6.25 1.63
C ILE A 91 12.14 5.50 1.07
N PRO A 92 12.01 4.19 0.77
CA PRO A 92 13.12 3.40 0.25
C PRO A 92 13.53 3.87 -1.16
N GLU A 93 14.84 3.81 -1.44
CA GLU A 93 15.40 4.02 -2.78
C GLU A 93 15.12 2.84 -3.73
#